data_AF-A0A1A8AJT3-F1
#
_entry.id   AF-A0A1A8AJT3-F1
#
_cell.length_a   1.000
_cell.length_b   1.000
_cell.length_c   1.000
_cell.angle_alpha   90.00
_cell.angle_beta   90.00
_cell.angle_gamma   90.00
#
_symmetry.space_group_name_H-M   'P 1'
#
loop_
_entity.id
_entity.type
_entity.pdbx_description
1 polymer ?
#
loop_
_entity_poly.entity_id
_entity_poly.type
_entity_poly.pdbx_seq_one_letter_code
_entity_poly.pdbx_strand_id
1 'polypeptide(L)'
;MDDRNTNISCFCPTGQERYGNMTRVYYREAVGALVVFDMTRLSTFQAVLKWKGDLDSKVTLSNGRPVPAVLLANKCDQRSHGLCPKLPKLDSFYQEHGFVGCFETSA
;
A
#
# COMPACT_ATOMS: atom_id res chain seq x y z
N MET A 1 28.07 25.56 -17.00
CA MET A 1 27.40 24.24 -16.98
C MET A 1 27.32 23.85 -15.52
N ASP A 2 26.12 23.97 -14.96
CA ASP A 2 25.84 23.84 -13.52
C ASP A 2 25.59 22.35 -13.20
N ASP A 3 26.55 21.73 -12.51
CA ASP A 3 26.52 20.34 -12.07
C ASP A 3 25.68 20.25 -10.78
N ARG A 4 24.37 20.04 -10.92
CA ARG A 4 23.48 19.82 -9.77
C ARG A 4 23.57 18.36 -9.32
N ASN A 5 24.54 18.08 -8.48
CA ASN A 5 24.63 16.82 -7.73
C ASN A 5 23.41 16.68 -6.80
N THR A 6 22.43 15.89 -7.23
CA THR A 6 21.23 15.57 -6.43
C THR A 6 21.50 14.31 -5.62
N ASN A 7 21.72 14.47 -4.32
CA ASN A 7 21.84 13.34 -3.40
C ASN A 7 20.45 12.77 -3.11
N ILE A 8 20.23 11.50 -3.48
CA ILE A 8 19.03 10.74 -3.13
C ILE A 8 19.37 9.71 -2.05
N SER A 9 18.82 9.88 -0.85
CA SER A 9 18.99 8.93 0.26
C SER A 9 17.77 8.02 0.33
N CYS A 10 17.95 6.73 0.03
CA CYS A 10 16.91 5.71 0.17
C CYS A 10 17.16 4.89 1.45
N PHE A 11 16.19 4.85 2.35
CA PHE A 11 16.27 4.07 3.59
C PHE A 11 15.37 2.84 3.50
N CYS A 12 15.96 1.64 3.55
CA CYS A 12 15.23 0.39 3.62
C CYS A 12 15.17 -0.09 5.08
N PRO A 13 14.00 -0.18 5.73
CA PRO A 13 13.89 -0.78 7.05
C PRO A 13 14.18 -2.28 6.95
N THR A 14 15.35 -2.68 7.46
CA THR A 14 15.72 -4.09 7.56
C THR A 14 14.82 -4.80 8.58
N GLY A 15 13.98 -5.70 8.11
CA GLY A 15 13.64 -7.01 8.71
C GLY A 15 13.02 -7.17 10.10
N GLN A 16 12.92 -6.17 10.99
CA GLN A 16 12.61 -6.45 12.41
C GLN A 16 11.75 -5.41 13.14
N GLU A 17 10.67 -4.88 12.54
CA GLU A 17 9.69 -4.09 13.32
C GLU A 17 8.25 -4.50 13.00
N ARG A 18 7.89 -5.72 13.42
CA ARG A 18 6.49 -6.08 13.71
C ARG A 18 6.18 -5.55 15.11
N TYR A 19 5.36 -4.51 15.26
CA TYR A 19 4.24 -4.46 16.22
C TYR A 19 3.54 -3.09 16.22
N GLY A 20 2.36 -3.03 15.59
CA GLY A 20 1.15 -2.34 16.08
C GLY A 20 1.09 -0.81 16.22
N ASN A 21 2.19 -0.08 16.41
CA ASN A 21 2.14 1.30 16.90
C ASN A 21 2.76 2.34 15.95
N MET A 22 3.48 1.92 14.92
CA MET A 22 4.13 2.83 13.97
C MET A 22 3.17 3.44 12.95
N THR A 23 1.96 2.93 12.77
CA THR A 23 1.04 3.49 11.78
C THR A 23 0.64 4.92 12.13
N ARG A 24 0.52 5.26 13.42
CA ARG A 24 -0.01 6.57 13.86
C ARG A 24 0.96 7.74 13.64
N VAL A 25 2.27 7.50 13.59
CA VAL A 25 3.28 8.56 13.46
C VAL A 25 3.49 8.95 11.98
N TYR A 26 3.38 8.01 11.05
CA TYR A 26 3.52 8.30 9.60
C TYR A 26 2.30 8.96 8.98
N TYR A 27 1.13 8.94 9.64
CA TYR A 27 -0.09 9.51 9.10
C TYR A 27 -0.26 11.03 9.31
N ARG A 28 0.58 11.65 10.15
CA ARG A 28 0.30 13.00 10.66
C ARG A 28 0.34 14.12 9.62
N GLU A 29 0.86 13.85 8.42
CA GLU A 29 0.86 14.76 7.26
C GLU A 29 0.72 13.98 5.93
N ALA A 30 0.22 12.75 5.96
CA ALA A 30 0.14 11.91 4.77
C ALA A 30 -0.90 12.48 3.79
N VAL A 31 -0.44 12.97 2.64
CA VAL A 31 -1.31 13.42 1.54
C VAL A 31 -1.88 12.26 0.72
N GLY A 32 -1.38 11.04 0.96
CA GLY A 32 -1.83 9.81 0.32
C GLY A 32 -1.26 8.58 1.02
N ALA A 33 -1.81 7.41 0.70
CA ALA A 33 -1.41 6.14 1.28
C ALA A 33 -1.18 5.07 0.22
N LEU A 34 -0.24 4.16 0.50
CA LEU A 34 0.02 2.98 -0.32
C LEU A 34 -0.33 1.75 0.51
N VAL A 35 -1.28 0.96 0.02
CA VAL A 35 -1.68 -0.29 0.67
C VAL A 35 -1.09 -1.44 -0.14
N VAL A 36 -0.05 -2.07 0.42
CA VAL A 36 0.65 -3.17 -0.25
C VAL A 36 0.16 -4.51 0.27
N PHE A 37 -0.17 -5.42 -0.64
CA PHE A 37 -0.42 -6.81 -0.32
C PHE A 37 0.45 -7.72 -1.17
N ASP A 38 0.55 -8.97 -0.75
CA ASP A 38 1.37 -9.99 -1.38
C ASP A 38 0.48 -10.90 -2.22
N MET A 39 0.73 -10.97 -3.53
CA MET A 39 -0.07 -11.76 -4.47
C MET A 39 -0.01 -13.28 -4.21
N THR A 40 0.99 -13.76 -3.47
CA THR A 40 1.12 -15.18 -3.12
C THR A 40 0.32 -15.56 -1.87
N ARG A 41 -0.09 -14.57 -1.06
CA ARG A 41 -0.70 -14.78 0.27
C ARG A 41 -2.05 -14.09 0.40
N LEU A 42 -3.13 -14.87 0.31
CA LEU A 42 -4.51 -14.39 0.47
C LEU A 42 -4.78 -13.68 1.81
N SER A 43 -4.12 -14.11 2.89
CA SER A 43 -4.28 -13.48 4.22
C SER A 43 -3.87 -12.00 4.21
N THR A 44 -2.88 -11.62 3.38
CA THR A 44 -2.47 -10.22 3.23
C THR A 44 -3.50 -9.41 2.46
N PHE A 45 -4.16 -10.02 1.48
CA PHE A 45 -5.26 -9.40 0.74
C PHE A 45 -6.48 -9.15 1.63
N GLN A 46 -6.86 -10.09 2.50
CA GLN A 46 -7.92 -9.85 3.48
C GLN A 46 -7.57 -8.72 4.46
N ALA A 47 -6.29 -8.57 4.79
CA ALA A 47 -5.84 -7.47 5.63
C ALA A 47 -5.97 -6.09 4.95
N VAL A 48 -5.95 -6.00 3.61
CA VAL A 48 -6.10 -4.73 2.85
C VAL A 48 -7.35 -3.96 3.27
N LEU A 49 -8.48 -4.66 3.41
CA LEU A 49 -9.74 -4.04 3.82
C LEU A 49 -9.67 -3.47 5.23
N LYS A 50 -9.03 -4.21 6.14
CA LYS A 50 -8.77 -3.75 7.51
C LYS A 50 -7.86 -2.52 7.52
N TRP A 51 -6.80 -2.52 6.70
CA TRP A 51 -5.89 -1.38 6.55
C TRP A 51 -6.58 -0.15 5.95
N LYS A 52 -7.44 -0.33 4.93
CA LYS A 52 -8.20 0.77 4.32
C LYS A 52 -9.19 1.38 5.31
N GLY A 53 -9.89 0.57 6.10
CA GLY A 53 -10.79 1.06 7.14
C GLY A 53 -10.04 1.81 8.26
N ASP A 54 -8.89 1.29 8.68
CA ASP A 54 -8.04 1.94 9.68
C ASP A 54 -7.48 3.29 9.16
N LEU A 55 -7.09 3.33 7.89
CA LEU A 55 -6.63 4.54 7.20
C LEU A 55 -7.73 5.59 7.13
N ASP A 56 -8.93 5.22 6.67
CA ASP A 56 -10.08 6.12 6.53
C ASP A 56 -10.51 6.70 7.89
N SER A 57 -10.45 5.87 8.94
CA SER A 57 -10.81 6.26 10.30
C SER A 57 -9.77 7.15 10.98
N LYS A 58 -8.48 6.98 10.67
CA LYS A 58 -7.38 7.71 11.33
C LYS A 58 -6.89 8.92 10.55
N VAL A 59 -7.13 8.97 9.24
CA VAL A 59 -6.52 9.95 8.34
C VAL A 59 -7.56 10.57 7.44
N THR A 60 -7.90 11.80 7.76
CA THR A 60 -8.73 12.67 6.93
C THR A 60 -7.93 13.88 6.49
N LEU A 61 -8.12 14.27 5.24
CA LEU A 61 -7.57 15.51 4.71
C LEU A 61 -8.21 16.70 5.42
N SER A 62 -7.54 17.85 5.35
CA SER A 62 -8.04 19.14 5.88
C SER A 62 -9.40 19.55 5.33
N ASN A 63 -9.79 19.00 4.17
CA ASN A 63 -11.08 19.21 3.51
C ASN A 63 -12.18 18.22 3.95
N GLY A 64 -11.91 17.35 4.95
CA GLY A 64 -12.84 16.36 5.47
C GLY A 64 -13.00 15.10 4.60
N ARG A 65 -12.25 14.97 3.49
CA ARG A 65 -12.27 13.77 2.64
C ARG A 65 -11.25 12.73 3.12
N PRO A 66 -11.47 11.43 2.86
CA PRO A 66 -10.48 10.41 3.12
C PRO A 66 -9.25 10.58 2.22
N VAL A 67 -8.07 10.21 2.71
CA VAL A 67 -6.83 10.31 1.94
C VAL A 67 -6.85 9.37 0.71
N PRO A 68 -6.34 9.82 -0.44
CA PRO A 68 -6.21 8.98 -1.62
C PRO A 68 -5.31 7.78 -1.32
N ALA A 69 -5.83 6.57 -1.51
CA ALA A 69 -5.12 5.32 -1.25
C ALA A 69 -4.92 4.54 -2.55
N VAL A 70 -3.71 4.09 -2.84
CA VAL A 70 -3.39 3.24 -4.00
C VAL A 70 -3.08 1.83 -3.54
N LEU A 71 -3.64 0.84 -4.24
CA LEU A 71 -3.45 -0.57 -3.94
C LEU A 71 -2.25 -1.12 -4.72
N LEU A 72 -1.26 -1.67 -4.03
CA LEU A 72 -0.08 -2.28 -4.63
C LEU A 72 -0.12 -3.80 -4.44
N ALA A 73 -0.22 -4.52 -5.55
CA ALA A 73 -0.13 -5.97 -5.58
C ALA A 73 1.33 -6.36 -5.79
N ASN A 74 2.03 -6.70 -4.71
CA ASN A 74 3.44 -7.05 -4.74
C ASN A 74 3.65 -8.55 -5.04
N LYS A 75 4.80 -8.88 -5.62
CA LYS A 75 5.22 -10.23 -6.04
C LYS A 75 4.38 -10.81 -7.18
N CYS A 76 4.10 -10.00 -8.19
CA CYS A 76 3.38 -10.46 -9.38
C CYS A 76 4.15 -11.57 -10.13
N ASP A 77 5.49 -11.55 -10.09
CA ASP A 77 6.36 -12.61 -10.62
C ASP A 77 6.09 -13.97 -9.97
N GLN A 78 5.82 -13.97 -8.66
CA GLN A 78 5.53 -15.19 -7.91
C GLN A 78 4.08 -15.64 -8.07
N ARG A 79 3.24 -14.95 -8.83
CA ARG A 79 1.85 -15.37 -9.10
C ARG A 79 1.79 -16.78 -9.70
N SER A 80 2.76 -17.12 -10.55
CA SER A 80 2.87 -18.44 -11.18
C SER A 80 3.27 -19.56 -10.21
N HIS A 81 4.01 -19.21 -9.15
CA HIS A 81 4.42 -20.13 -8.06
C HIS A 81 3.51 -20.06 -6.82
N GLY A 82 2.68 -19.02 -6.75
CA GLY A 82 1.84 -18.70 -5.61
C GLY A 82 0.57 -19.53 -5.61
N LEU A 83 0.18 -19.97 -4.43
CA LEU A 83 -1.01 -20.81 -4.19
C LEU A 83 -2.36 -20.08 -4.42
N CYS A 84 -2.36 -18.87 -4.99
CA CYS A 84 -3.53 -17.99 -5.05
C CYS A 84 -4.03 -17.72 -6.49
N PRO A 85 -4.60 -18.71 -7.19
CA PRO A 85 -5.29 -18.50 -8.47
C PRO A 85 -6.66 -17.81 -8.33
N LYS A 86 -7.12 -17.57 -7.08
CA LYS A 86 -8.48 -17.09 -6.76
C LYS A 86 -8.57 -15.59 -6.45
N LEU A 87 -7.53 -14.81 -6.71
CA LEU A 87 -7.60 -13.37 -6.49
C LEU A 87 -8.66 -12.75 -7.42
N PRO A 88 -9.62 -11.98 -6.90
CA PRO A 88 -10.57 -11.26 -7.73
C PRO A 88 -9.84 -10.28 -8.65
N LYS A 89 -10.49 -9.86 -9.74
CA LYS A 89 -9.93 -8.84 -10.62
C LYS A 89 -9.68 -7.58 -9.79
N LEU A 90 -8.39 -7.22 -9.68
CA LEU A 90 -7.95 -6.09 -8.88
C LEU A 90 -8.62 -4.79 -9.33
N ASP A 91 -8.90 -4.69 -10.64
CA ASP A 91 -9.55 -3.55 -11.26
C ASP A 91 -10.93 -3.23 -10.66
N SER A 92 -11.78 -4.23 -10.47
CA SER A 92 -13.09 -4.05 -9.83
C SER A 92 -12.96 -3.84 -8.32
N PHE A 93 -11.98 -4.50 -7.68
CA PHE A 93 -11.78 -4.44 -6.23
C PHE A 93 -11.32 -3.05 -5.77
N TYR A 94 -10.36 -2.43 -6.47
CA TYR A 94 -9.86 -1.11 -6.06
C TYR A 94 -10.95 -0.03 -6.20
N GLN A 95 -11.79 -0.11 -7.25
CA GLN A 95 -12.90 0.81 -7.47
C GLN A 95 -14.00 0.65 -6.40
N GLU A 96 -14.37 -0.59 -6.07
CA GLU A 96 -15.41 -0.88 -5.07
C GLU A 96 -15.01 -0.39 -3.67
N HIS A 97 -13.73 -0.47 -3.31
CA HIS A 97 -13.24 -0.12 -1.98
C HIS A 97 -12.66 1.30 -1.87
N GLY A 98 -12.86 2.14 -2.89
CA GLY A 98 -12.49 3.56 -2.85
C GLY A 98 -10.97 3.80 -2.89
N PHE A 99 -10.23 2.96 -3.61
CA PHE A 99 -8.84 3.21 -3.95
C PHE A 99 -8.77 4.03 -5.24
N VAL A 100 -7.72 4.85 -5.39
CA VAL A 100 -7.51 5.69 -6.59
C VAL A 100 -6.99 4.89 -7.78
N GLY A 101 -6.44 3.71 -7.53
CA GLY A 101 -5.90 2.83 -8.56
C GLY A 101 -5.24 1.59 -7.94
N CYS A 102 -4.92 0.64 -8.80
CA CYS A 102 -4.11 -0.51 -8.44
C CYS A 102 -2.89 -0.67 -9.36
N PHE A 103 -1.75 -1.06 -8.80
CA PHE A 103 -0.56 -1.40 -9.59
C PHE A 103 0.01 -2.74 -9.13
N GLU A 104 0.37 -3.56 -10.11
CA GLU A 104 1.14 -4.78 -9.88
C GLU A 104 2.62 -4.42 -9.83
N THR A 105 3.31 -4.90 -8.79
CA THR A 105 4.72 -4.61 -8.54
C THR A 105 5.47 -5.92 -8.29
N SER A 106 6.73 -5.93 -8.69
CA SER A 106 7.69 -7.00 -8.44
C SER A 106 8.95 -6.35 -7.92
N ALA A 107 9.49 -6.85 -6.82
CA ALA A 107 10.72 -6.37 -6.21
C ALA A 107 11.79 -7.46 -6.28
#